data_AF-A0A7Y5QCG9-F1
#
_entry.id   AF-A0A7Y5QCG9-F1
#
_cell.length_a   1.000
_cell.length_b   1.000
_cell.length_c   1.000
_cell.angle_alpha   90.00
_cell.angle_beta   90.00
_cell.angle_gamma   90.00
#
_symmetry.space_group_name_H-M   'P 1'
#
loop_
_entity.id
_entity.type
_entity.pdbx_description
1 polymer ?
#
loop_
_entity_poly.entity_id
_entity_poly.type
_entity_poly.pdbx_seq_one_letter_code
_entity_poly.pdbx_strand_id
1 'polypeptide(L)' 'MNRTSKNLIVIAAAGVALLYLINPTLGVFEFIPDNLPLIGNLDEVGATAILIAALRYYGVDPTQFFKRDE' A
#
# COMPACT_ATOMS: atom_id res chain seq x y z
N MET A 1 10.62 -15.54 -13.18
CA MET A 1 11.15 -15.18 -11.85
C MET A 1 10.91 -16.35 -10.90
N ASN A 2 11.90 -16.74 -10.09
CA ASN A 2 11.71 -17.84 -9.15
C ASN A 2 10.84 -17.40 -7.94
N ARG A 3 10.30 -18.36 -7.18
CA ARG A 3 9.39 -18.10 -6.05
C ARG A 3 10.02 -17.20 -4.99
N THR A 4 11.30 -17.41 -4.70
CA THR A 4 12.05 -16.64 -3.70
C THR A 4 12.18 -15.17 -4.10
N SER A 5 12.61 -14.89 -5.32
CA SER A 5 12.70 -13.53 -5.87
C SER A 5 11.34 -12.83 -5.90
N LYS A 6 10.26 -13.56 -6.22
CA LYS A 6 8.91 -13.01 -6.16
C LYS A 6 8.52 -12.60 -4.74
N ASN A 7 8.75 -13.48 -3.76
CA ASN A 7 8.47 -13.19 -2.36
C ASN A 7 9.29 -11.99 -1.85
N LEU A 8 10.56 -11.91 -2.22
CA LEU A 8 11.42 -10.78 -1.84
C LEU A 8 10.88 -9.45 -2.36
N ILE A 9 10.46 -9.40 -3.62
CA ILE A 9 9.87 -8.19 -4.21
C ILE A 9 8.57 -7.80 -3.52
N VAL A 10 7.69 -8.76 -3.21
CA VAL A 10 6.43 -8.48 -2.52
C VAL A 10 6.69 -7.94 -1.11
N ILE A 11 7.62 -8.54 -0.36
CA ILE A 11 7.99 -8.06 0.98
C ILE A 11 8.62 -6.67 0.91
N ALA A 12 9.52 -6.43 -0.04
CA ALA A 12 10.14 -5.12 -0.23
C ALA A 12 9.10 -4.05 -0.56
N ALA A 13 8.18 -4.34 -1.49
CA ALA A 13 7.09 -3.43 -1.86
C ALA A 13 6.16 -3.13 -0.67
N ALA A 14 5.79 -4.16 0.12
CA ALA A 14 5.00 -3.97 1.33
C ALA A 14 5.73 -3.12 2.38
N GLY A 15 7.04 -3.35 2.56
CA GLY A 15 7.87 -2.56 3.48
C GLY A 15 7.95 -1.10 3.09
N VAL A 16 8.17 -0.80 1.80
CA VAL A 16 8.18 0.58 1.29
C VAL A 16 6.80 1.24 1.46
N ALA A 17 5.72 0.53 1.11
CA ALA A 17 4.37 1.05 1.29
C ALA A 17 4.02 1.35 2.75
N LEU A 18 4.41 0.46 3.69
CA LEU A 18 4.24 0.69 5.12
C LEU A 18 5.03 1.90 5.61
N LEU A 19 6.30 2.01 5.22
CA LEU A 19 7.13 3.17 5.58
C LEU A 19 6.55 4.47 5.04
N TYR A 20 5.99 4.44 3.82
CA TYR A 20 5.31 5.57 3.21
C TYR A 20 4.07 5.99 4.03
N LEU A 21 3.19 5.04 4.34
CA LEU A 21 1.94 5.28 5.07
C LEU A 21 2.13 5.71 6.52
N ILE A 22 3.25 5.33 7.15
CA ILE A 22 3.61 5.85 8.49
C ILE A 22 3.91 7.35 8.44
N ASN A 23 4.19 7.90 7.25
CA ASN A 23 4.51 9.31 7.00
C ASN A 23 5.54 9.87 8.00
N PRO A 24 6.76 9.30 8.05
CA PRO A 24 7.80 9.70 9.02
C PRO A 24 8.27 11.14 8.81
N THR A 25 8.02 11.73 7.64
CA THR A 25 8.36 13.11 7.30
C THR A 25 7.29 14.11 7.75
N LEU A 26 6.18 13.66 8.34
CA LEU A 26 5.06 14.47 8.84
C LEU A 26 4.52 15.47 7.79
N GLY A 27 4.58 15.11 6.50
CA GLY A 27 4.17 16.00 5.41
C GLY A 27 5.08 17.21 5.16
N VAL A 28 6.26 17.28 5.78
CA VAL A 28 7.24 18.38 5.57
C VAL A 28 7.99 18.23 4.24
N PHE A 29 8.15 16.99 3.77
CA PHE A 29 8.78 16.65 2.50
C PHE A 29 7.85 15.73 1.70
N GLU A 30 6.90 16.33 0.98
CA GLU A 30 6.01 15.63 0.06
C GLU A 30 6.53 15.79 -1.39
N PHE A 31 6.60 14.67 -2.12
CA PHE A 31 7.01 14.67 -3.53
C PHE A 31 5.88 15.11 -4.47
N ILE A 32 4.63 14.92 -4.03
CA ILE A 32 3.42 15.31 -4.75
C ILE A 32 2.70 16.37 -3.90
N PRO A 33 2.22 17.48 -4.47
CA PRO A 33 1.41 18.44 -3.74
C PRO A 33 0.08 17.80 -3.35
N ASP A 34 -0.02 17.39 -2.08
CA ASP A 34 -1.04 16.46 -1.60
C ASP A 34 -2.18 17.14 -0.83
N ASN A 35 -2.17 18.47 -0.84
CA ASN A 35 -3.10 19.38 -0.17
C ASN A 35 -4.23 19.90 -1.08
N LEU A 36 -4.45 19.27 -2.24
CA LEU A 36 -5.56 19.63 -3.11
C LEU A 36 -6.90 19.19 -2.50
N PRO A 37 -7.87 20.11 -2.33
CA PRO A 37 -9.21 19.71 -1.91
C PRO A 37 -9.79 18.73 -2.94
N LEU A 38 -10.39 17.63 -2.44
CA LEU A 38 -10.98 16.48 -3.18
C LEU A 38 -10.03 15.40 -3.73
N ILE A 39 -8.75 15.69 -3.99
CA ILE A 39 -7.83 14.75 -4.67
C ILE A 39 -6.45 14.68 -3.98
N GLY A 40 -6.39 15.05 -2.71
CA GLY A 40 -5.22 14.77 -1.87
C GLY A 40 -5.12 13.28 -1.52
N ASN A 41 -3.90 12.88 -1.18
CA ASN A 41 -3.42 11.60 -0.67
C ASN A 41 -3.54 10.43 -1.65
N LEU A 42 -3.36 10.69 -2.94
CA LEU A 42 -3.46 9.65 -3.98
C LEU A 42 -2.33 8.62 -3.91
N ASP A 43 -1.16 9.06 -3.53
CA ASP A 43 0.01 8.24 -3.26
C ASP A 43 -0.18 7.36 -2.02
N GLU A 44 -0.82 7.83 -0.94
CA GLU A 44 -1.21 6.99 0.19
C GLU A 44 -2.26 5.95 -0.22
N VAL A 45 -3.21 6.30 -1.09
CA VAL A 45 -4.14 5.33 -1.67
C VAL A 45 -3.37 4.26 -2.46
N GLY A 46 -2.39 4.67 -3.26
CA GLY A 46 -1.50 3.76 -3.99
C GLY A 46 -0.70 2.85 -3.05
N ALA A 47 -0.08 3.40 -2.01
CA ALA A 47 0.66 2.64 -1.01
C ALA A 47 -0.25 1.65 -0.27
N THR A 48 -1.47 2.07 0.07
CA THR A 48 -2.48 1.20 0.70
C THR A 48 -2.87 0.05 -0.23
N ALA A 49 -3.09 0.32 -1.51
CA ALA A 49 -3.41 -0.70 -2.51
C ALA A 49 -2.27 -1.73 -2.66
N ILE A 50 -1.01 -1.27 -2.68
CA ILE A 50 0.17 -2.14 -2.70
C ILE A 50 0.21 -3.03 -1.46
N LEU A 51 -0.06 -2.47 -0.27
CA LEU A 51 -0.04 -3.21 0.98
C LEU A 51 -1.14 -4.28 1.02
N ILE A 52 -2.37 -3.94 0.61
CA ILE A 52 -3.48 -4.90 0.51
C ILE A 52 -3.14 -6.02 -0.48
N ALA A 53 -2.59 -5.68 -1.66
CA ALA A 53 -2.18 -6.67 -2.65
C ALA A 53 -1.09 -7.61 -2.13
N ALA A 54 -0.13 -7.09 -1.37
CA ALA A 54 0.92 -7.90 -0.74
C ALA A 54 0.37 -8.84 0.34
N LEU A 55 -0.55 -8.38 1.19
CA LEU A 55 -1.23 -9.23 2.17
C LEU A 55 -1.98 -10.37 1.47
N ARG A 56 -2.73 -10.05 0.41
CA ARG A 56 -3.48 -11.03 -0.39
C ARG A 56 -2.57 -12.05 -1.05
N TYR A 57 -1.39 -11.63 -1.50
CA TYR A 57 -0.36 -12.54 -2.03
C TYR A 57 0.07 -13.60 -1.01
N TYR A 58 0.05 -13.30 0.29
CA TYR A 58 0.32 -14.23 1.38
C TYR A 58 -0.91 -14.93 1.95
N GLY A 59 -2.09 -14.76 1.32
CA GLY A 59 -3.34 -15.38 1.74
C GLY A 59 -4.09 -14.64 2.84
N VAL A 60 -3.68 -13.42 3.17
CA VAL A 60 -4.40 -12.53 4.10
C VAL A 60 -5.18 -11.52 3.29
N ASP A 61 -6.50 -11.66 3.20
CA ASP A 61 -7.34 -10.73 2.43
C ASP A 61 -8.24 -9.89 3.35
N PRO A 62 -7.80 -8.67 3.74
CA PRO A 62 -8.59 -7.79 4.60
C PRO A 62 -9.88 -7.30 3.92
N THR A 63 -10.00 -7.44 2.60
CA THR A 63 -11.19 -7.04 1.84
C THR A 63 -12.32 -8.06 1.92
N GLN A 64 -12.07 -9.27 2.44
CA GLN A 64 -13.07 -10.33 2.54
C GLN A 64 -14.29 -9.94 3.37
N PHE A 65 -14.12 -9.09 4.40
CA PHE A 65 -15.22 -8.60 5.22
C PHE A 65 -16.25 -7.79 4.41
N PHE A 66 -15.85 -7.19 3.29
CA PHE A 66 -16.74 -6.41 2.42
C PHE A 66 -17.35 -7.23 1.29
N LYS A 67 -17.06 -8.54 1.23
CA LYS A 67 -17.65 -9.41 0.22
C LYS A 67 -19.14 -9.53 0.50
N ARG A 68 -19.97 -9.19 -0.49
CA ARG A 68 -21.43 -9.30 -0.39
C ARG A 68 -21.82 -10.79 -0.46
N ASP A 69 -22.64 -11.24 0.48
CA ASP A 69 -23.28 -12.54 0.41
C ASP A 69 -24.31 -12.51 -0.72
N GLU A 70 -24.20 -13.47 -1.65
CA GLU A 70 -25.22 -13.75 -2.68
C GLU A 70 -26.36 -14.58 -2.09
#